data_AF-A0A849QNK9-F1
#
_entry.id   AF-A0A849QNK9-F1
#
_cell.length_a   1.000
_cell.length_b   1.000
_cell.length_c   1.000
_cell.angle_alpha   90.00
_cell.angle_beta   90.00
_cell.angle_gamma   90.00
#
_symmetry.space_group_name_H-M   'P 1'
#
loop_
_entity.id
_entity.type
_entity.pdbx_description
1 polymer ?
#
loop_
_entity_poly.entity_id
_entity_poly.type
_entity_poly.pdbx_seq_one_letter_code
_entity_poly.pdbx_strand_id
1 'polypeptide(L)'
;MNDIHHNVYTWDIAVISFTIVMYLMSILSKRLGSAMRIKPYFYIYYLSIVFMLIAEGYSSFAIYTENVEMIANIIFAIGMTLGLIATIKYWGWLVKELM
;
A
#
# COMPACT_ATOMS: atom_id res chain seq x y z
N MET A 1 8.24 -27.45 -11.24
CA MET A 1 7.75 -27.58 -9.85
C MET A 1 8.44 -26.58 -8.91
N ASN A 2 9.77 -26.37 -8.98
CA ASN A 2 10.47 -25.39 -8.14
C ASN A 2 10.18 -23.90 -8.46
N ASP A 3 9.87 -23.57 -9.72
CA ASP A 3 9.71 -22.16 -10.13
C ASP A 3 8.43 -21.50 -9.59
N ILE A 4 7.38 -22.28 -9.35
CA ILE A 4 6.08 -21.75 -8.91
C ILE A 4 6.17 -21.26 -7.46
N HIS A 5 6.83 -22.03 -6.59
CA HIS A 5 7.03 -21.64 -5.20
C HIS A 5 7.91 -20.39 -5.08
N HIS A 6 8.96 -20.28 -5.90
CA HIS A 6 9.84 -19.12 -5.84
C HIS A 6 9.12 -17.82 -6.22
N ASN A 7 8.21 -17.89 -7.20
CA ASN A 7 7.44 -16.74 -7.67
C ASN A 7 6.44 -16.24 -6.61
N VAL A 8 5.77 -17.15 -5.90
CA VAL A 8 4.86 -16.81 -4.80
C VAL A 8 5.60 -16.04 -3.69
N TYR A 9 6.73 -16.59 -3.21
CA TYR A 9 7.51 -15.91 -2.16
C TYR A 9 8.00 -14.52 -2.59
N THR A 10 8.39 -14.34 -3.86
CA THR A 10 8.82 -13.02 -4.34
C THR A 10 7.68 -12.00 -4.35
N TRP A 11 6.45 -12.43 -4.61
CA TRP A 11 5.29 -11.57 -4.62
C TRP A 11 4.89 -11.13 -3.20
N ASP A 12 4.80 -12.08 -2.27
CA ASP A 12 4.48 -11.81 -0.86
C ASP A 12 5.48 -10.81 -0.26
N ILE A 13 6.79 -11.00 -0.54
CA ILE A 13 7.84 -10.08 -0.11
C ILE A 13 7.62 -8.68 -0.68
N ALA A 14 7.20 -8.56 -1.95
CA ALA A 14 6.93 -7.26 -2.57
C ALA A 14 5.73 -6.56 -1.92
N VAL A 15 4.61 -7.27 -1.72
CA VAL A 15 3.39 -6.71 -1.10
C VAL A 15 3.67 -6.25 0.33
N ILE A 16 4.38 -7.07 1.12
CA ILE A 16 4.79 -6.73 2.48
C ILE A 16 5.71 -5.50 2.47
N SER A 17 6.68 -5.44 1.57
CA SER A 17 7.61 -4.30 1.44
C SER A 17 6.85 -2.99 1.17
N PHE A 18 5.93 -3.00 0.21
CA PHE A 18 5.10 -1.82 -0.08
C PHE A 18 4.19 -1.44 1.09
N THR A 19 3.63 -2.43 1.78
CA THR A 19 2.80 -2.20 2.96
C THR A 19 3.60 -1.51 4.07
N ILE A 20 4.84 -1.94 4.33
CA ILE A 20 5.75 -1.31 5.28
C ILE A 20 6.05 0.14 4.87
N VAL A 21 6.34 0.38 3.59
CA VAL A 21 6.59 1.73 3.07
C VAL A 21 5.38 2.64 3.29
N MET A 22 4.17 2.17 2.96
CA MET A 22 2.94 2.95 3.18
C MET A 22 2.66 3.19 4.67
N TYR A 23 2.98 2.22 5.52
CA TYR A 23 2.89 2.37 6.97
C TYR A 23 3.85 3.43 7.52
N LEU A 24 5.10 3.42 7.07
CA LEU A 24 6.09 4.45 7.42
C LEU A 24 5.64 5.83 6.95
N MET A 25 5.16 5.94 5.71
CA MET A 25 4.60 7.19 5.17
C MET A 25 3.42 7.69 6.01
N SER A 26 2.54 6.79 6.46
CA SER A 26 1.42 7.12 7.35
C SER A 26 1.90 7.69 8.70
N ILE A 27 2.88 7.05 9.33
CA ILE A 27 3.47 7.53 10.60
C ILE A 27 4.10 8.90 10.42
N LEU A 28 4.95 9.06 9.40
CA LEU A 28 5.62 10.33 9.12
C LEU A 28 4.57 11.43 8.89
N SER A 29 3.58 11.17 8.04
CA SER A 29 2.50 12.12 7.75
C SER A 29 1.68 12.47 8.99
N LYS A 30 1.43 11.51 9.89
CA LYS A 30 0.73 11.74 11.16
C LYS A 30 1.54 12.63 12.10
N ARG A 31 2.85 12.36 12.26
CA ARG A 31 3.73 13.16 13.13
C ARG A 31 3.90 14.57 12.60
N LEU A 32 4.13 14.70 11.29
CA LEU A 32 4.32 15.99 10.63
C LEU A 32 3.02 16.81 10.63
N GLY A 33 1.88 16.18 10.35
CA GLY A 33 0.56 16.82 10.44
C GLY A 33 0.22 17.31 11.85
N SER A 34 0.62 16.56 12.89
CA SER A 34 0.46 16.99 14.28
C SER A 34 1.35 18.19 14.63
N ALA A 35 2.59 18.23 14.13
CA ALA A 35 3.52 19.33 14.37
C ALA A 35 3.06 20.63 13.68
N MET A 36 2.51 20.52 12.47
CA MET A 36 2.07 21.67 11.67
C MET A 36 0.58 22.01 11.79
N ARG A 37 -0.18 21.31 12.64
CA ARG A 37 -1.66 21.46 12.80
C ARG A 37 -2.46 21.32 11.49
N ILE A 38 -2.00 20.48 10.56
CA ILE A 38 -2.66 20.28 9.25
C ILE A 38 -3.75 19.22 9.38
N LYS A 39 -4.79 19.32 8.54
CA LYS A 39 -5.85 18.31 8.43
C LYS A 39 -5.26 16.90 8.22
N PRO A 40 -5.82 15.88 8.90
CA PRO A 40 -5.26 14.53 8.95
C PRO A 40 -5.51 13.74 7.65
N TYR A 41 -4.84 14.11 6.55
CA TYR A 41 -4.94 13.37 5.28
C TYR A 41 -4.26 11.98 5.32
N PHE A 42 -3.64 11.60 6.43
CA PHE A 42 -2.96 10.31 6.60
C PHE A 42 -3.91 9.09 6.52
N TYR A 43 -5.23 9.28 6.65
CA TYR A 43 -6.21 8.20 6.56
C TYR A 43 -6.21 7.47 5.20
N ILE A 44 -5.79 8.15 4.13
CA ILE A 44 -5.72 7.53 2.79
C ILE A 44 -4.61 6.47 2.74
N TYR A 45 -3.51 6.65 3.49
CA TYR A 45 -2.48 5.61 3.62
C TYR A 45 -3.01 4.38 4.36
N TYR A 46 -3.84 4.57 5.39
CA TYR A 46 -4.47 3.42 6.06
C TYR A 46 -5.40 2.65 5.11
N LEU A 47 -6.14 3.36 4.25
CA LEU A 47 -6.97 2.71 3.24
C LEU A 47 -6.10 1.89 2.26
N SER A 48 -5.01 2.46 1.77
CA SER A 48 -4.02 1.76 0.93
C SER A 48 -3.51 0.48 1.59
N ILE A 49 -3.10 0.54 2.86
CA ILE A 49 -2.61 -0.60 3.64
C ILE A 49 -3.68 -1.69 3.77
N VAL A 50 -4.94 -1.32 4.04
CA VAL A 50 -6.04 -2.30 4.14
C VAL A 50 -6.22 -3.04 2.82
N PHE A 51 -6.23 -2.33 1.68
CA PHE A 51 -6.33 -2.97 0.37
C PHE A 51 -5.13 -3.89 0.09
N MET A 52 -3.91 -3.48 0.43
CA MET A 52 -2.71 -4.32 0.24
C MET A 52 -2.77 -5.60 1.07
N LEU A 53 -3.19 -5.51 2.34
CA LEU A 53 -3.35 -6.69 3.21
C LEU A 53 -4.46 -7.63 2.73
N ILE A 54 -5.55 -7.08 2.20
CA ILE A 54 -6.61 -7.90 1.59
C ILE A 54 -6.06 -8.63 0.36
N ALA A 55 -5.31 -7.94 -0.51
CA ALA A 55 -4.70 -8.55 -1.69
C ALA A 55 -3.78 -9.72 -1.32
N GLU A 56 -2.96 -9.55 -0.29
CA GLU A 56 -2.09 -10.60 0.26
C GLU A 56 -2.87 -11.80 0.82
N GLY A 57 -3.99 -11.52 1.49
CA GLY A 57 -4.89 -12.56 1.95
C GLY A 57 -5.39 -13.39 0.77
N TYR A 58 -5.84 -12.74 -0.31
CA TYR A 58 -6.31 -13.43 -1.51
C TYR A 58 -5.19 -14.16 -2.26
N SER A 59 -3.98 -13.60 -2.39
CA SER A 59 -2.84 -14.28 -3.05
C SER A 59 -2.46 -15.58 -2.35
N SER A 60 -2.50 -15.60 -1.01
CA SER A 60 -2.23 -16.81 -0.21
C SER A 60 -3.24 -17.94 -0.47
N PHE A 61 -4.49 -17.61 -0.83
CA PHE A 61 -5.51 -18.58 -1.24
C PHE A 61 -5.50 -18.88 -2.76
N ALA A 62 -4.78 -18.09 -3.57
CA ALA A 62 -4.75 -18.23 -5.03
C ALA A 62 -4.08 -19.52 -5.52
N ILE A 63 -3.32 -20.20 -4.66
CA ILE A 63 -2.71 -21.52 -4.91
C ILE A 63 -3.74 -22.55 -5.43
N TYR A 64 -5.03 -22.33 -5.19
CA TYR A 64 -6.11 -23.25 -5.57
C TYR A 64 -6.86 -22.86 -6.85
N THR A 65 -6.81 -21.62 -7.35
CA THR A 65 -7.63 -21.17 -8.50
C THR A 65 -7.08 -19.90 -9.20
N GLU A 66 -6.95 -19.93 -10.53
CA GLU A 66 -6.44 -18.79 -11.35
C GLU A 66 -7.24 -17.49 -11.21
N ASN A 67 -8.57 -17.57 -11.01
CA ASN A 67 -9.42 -16.39 -10.87
C ASN A 67 -9.09 -15.54 -9.62
N VAL A 68 -8.55 -16.18 -8.58
CA VAL A 68 -8.23 -15.52 -7.30
C VAL A 68 -6.98 -14.66 -7.43
N GLU A 69 -6.01 -15.05 -8.26
CA GLU A 69 -4.80 -14.27 -8.54
C GLU A 69 -5.14 -12.95 -9.24
N MET A 70 -6.02 -12.99 -10.24
CA MET A 70 -6.49 -11.77 -10.93
C MET A 70 -7.18 -10.80 -9.96
N ILE A 71 -8.02 -11.32 -9.07
CA ILE A 71 -8.71 -10.51 -8.05
C ILE A 71 -7.70 -9.87 -7.09
N ALA A 72 -6.73 -10.64 -6.59
CA ALA A 72 -5.67 -10.15 -5.71
C ALA A 72 -4.88 -9.00 -6.38
N ASN A 73 -4.51 -9.17 -7.65
CA ASN A 73 -3.80 -8.14 -8.43
C ASN A 73 -4.60 -6.84 -8.60
N ILE A 74 -5.91 -6.94 -8.86
CA ILE A 74 -6.80 -5.77 -8.96
C ILE A 74 -6.87 -5.03 -7.61
N ILE A 75 -7.06 -5.78 -6.51
CA ILE A 75 -7.13 -5.22 -5.16
C ILE A 75 -5.80 -4.52 -4.80
N PHE A 76 -4.67 -5.15 -5.11
CA PHE A 76 -3.35 -4.58 -4.90
C PHE A 76 -3.15 -3.28 -5.70
N ALA A 77 -3.55 -3.26 -6.98
CA ALA A 77 -3.45 -2.07 -7.83
C ALA A 77 -4.29 -0.89 -7.30
N ILE A 78 -5.47 -1.17 -6.75
CA ILE A 78 -6.32 -0.17 -6.07
C ILE A 78 -5.59 0.37 -4.83
N GLY A 79 -5.06 -0.52 -3.98
CA GLY A 79 -4.27 -0.14 -2.81
C GLY A 79 -3.08 0.75 -3.16
N MET A 80 -2.31 0.39 -4.17
CA MET A 80 -1.17 1.17 -4.68
C MET A 80 -1.60 2.54 -5.20
N THR A 81 -2.68 2.61 -5.97
CA THR A 81 -3.20 3.86 -6.52
C THR A 81 -3.60 4.83 -5.42
N LEU A 82 -4.28 4.33 -4.38
CA LEU A 82 -4.65 5.14 -3.21
C LEU A 82 -3.41 5.64 -2.45
N GLY A 83 -2.39 4.79 -2.28
CA GLY A 83 -1.12 5.17 -1.65
C GLY A 83 -0.37 6.25 -2.43
N LEU A 84 -0.35 6.16 -3.76
CA LEU A 84 0.22 7.18 -4.65
C LEU A 84 -0.55 8.50 -4.57
N ILE A 85 -1.89 8.47 -4.61
CA ILE A 85 -2.73 9.66 -4.47
C ILE A 85 -2.47 10.33 -3.11
N ALA A 86 -2.41 9.54 -2.03
CA ALA A 86 -2.07 10.04 -0.71
C ALA A 86 -0.71 10.74 -0.70
N THR A 87 0.28 10.12 -1.35
CA THR A 87 1.65 10.63 -1.46
C THR A 87 1.69 11.96 -2.20
N ILE A 88 1.13 12.02 -3.41
CA ILE A 88 1.10 13.24 -4.23
C ILE A 88 0.36 14.36 -3.50
N LYS A 89 -0.80 14.06 -2.90
CA LYS A 89 -1.62 15.09 -2.25
C LYS A 89 -0.94 15.62 -0.98
N TYR A 90 -0.38 14.74 -0.16
CA TYR A 90 0.22 15.13 1.12
C TYR A 90 1.58 15.78 0.93
N TRP A 91 2.51 15.10 0.25
CA TRP A 91 3.86 15.61 0.03
C TRP A 91 3.89 16.74 -1.00
N GLY A 92 3.05 16.70 -2.03
CA GLY A 92 2.95 17.80 -2.99
C GLY A 92 2.38 19.08 -2.36
N TRP A 93 1.49 18.97 -1.37
CA TRP A 93 1.08 20.12 -0.57
C TRP A 93 2.22 20.61 0.34
N LEU A 94 2.92 19.68 1.01
CA LEU A 94 4.04 20.00 1.89
C LEU A 94 5.13 20.82 1.20
N VAL A 95 5.54 20.40 0.01
CA VAL A 95 6.59 21.08 -0.76
C VAL A 95 6.17 22.50 -1.14
N LYS A 96 4.88 22.73 -1.43
CA LYS A 96 4.37 24.06 -1.76
C LYS A 96 4.32 25.01 -0.56
N GLU A 97 4.14 24.49 0.65
CA GLU A 97 4.12 25.32 1.86
C GLU A 97 5.54 25.68 2.32
N LEU A 98 6.53 24.82 2.04
CA LEU A 98 7.93 25.02 2.44
C LEU A 98 8.76 25.86 1.47
N MET A 99 8.30 26.09 0.24
CA MET A 99 8.97 26.84 -0.82
C MET A 99 8.33 28.22 -0.98
#